data_AF-A0A1H6SIY8-F1
#
_entry.id   AF-A0A1H6SIY8-F1
#
_cell.length_a   1.000
_cell.length_b   1.000
_cell.length_c   1.000
_cell.angle_alpha   90.00
_cell.angle_beta   90.00
_cell.angle_gamma   90.00
#
_symmetry.space_group_name_H-M   'P 1'
#
loop_
_entity.id
_entity.type
_entity.pdbx_description
1 polymer ?
#
loop_
_entity_poly.entity_id
_entity_poly.type
_entity_poly.pdbx_seq_one_letter_code
_entity_poly.pdbx_strand_id
1 'polypeptide(L)'
;MPLVKFEILSPKKTTYILYENLQKKHLNSESIFFTEQELKSLMARSFAMVLHSSDSQKLSESDRKNFILDSNIYFKISIDFGLILLDNLMDFNRDWFDKLHSKAFIKNNSSSNSDVFEFINEALIDQMNVRRWEYGKCFLESFSHIMDKTLLNQSIKSLQSQENFWDIMYQKMDKIKEPIDNYEAVLLAYYIKNHIEKQDLNMRDYFLLGSIACQKMPFIFKREQNLNQAVKQIISLDQNLKKNKGKRI
;
A
#
# COMPACT_ATOMS: atom_id res chain seq x y z
N MET A 1 -8.50 -32.94 4.68
CA MET A 1 -8.72 -31.80 3.75
C MET A 1 -7.43 -31.54 3.01
N PRO A 2 -7.39 -31.55 1.67
CA PRO A 2 -6.21 -31.11 0.95
C PRO A 2 -6.00 -29.61 1.23
N LEU A 3 -4.77 -29.22 1.55
CA LEU A 3 -4.36 -27.82 1.62
C LEU A 3 -4.66 -27.20 0.27
N VAL A 4 -5.62 -26.28 0.22
CA VAL A 4 -5.84 -25.42 -0.96
C VAL A 4 -4.51 -24.72 -1.20
N LYS A 5 -3.83 -25.07 -2.29
CA LYS A 5 -2.65 -24.32 -2.74
C LYS A 5 -3.16 -22.93 -3.08
N PHE A 6 -2.83 -21.94 -2.25
CA PHE A 6 -3.09 -20.56 -2.57
C PHE A 6 -2.26 -20.19 -3.79
N GLU A 7 -2.94 -19.99 -4.92
CA GLU A 7 -2.30 -19.50 -6.13
C GLU A 7 -1.89 -18.04 -5.92
N ILE A 8 -0.63 -17.75 -6.22
CA ILE A 8 -0.08 -16.39 -6.15
C ILE A 8 -0.76 -15.55 -7.23
N LEU A 9 -1.24 -14.36 -6.86
CA LEU A 9 -1.91 -13.48 -7.80
C LEU A 9 -0.99 -13.10 -8.96
N SER A 10 -1.52 -13.18 -10.18
CA SER A 10 -0.82 -12.67 -11.35
C SER A 10 -0.73 -11.14 -11.31
N PRO A 11 0.30 -10.53 -11.92
CA PRO A 11 0.43 -9.08 -11.99
C PRO A 11 -0.81 -8.41 -12.60
N LYS A 12 -1.00 -7.13 -12.25
CA LYS A 12 -2.06 -6.27 -12.78
C LYS A 12 -2.06 -6.24 -14.31
N LYS A 13 -3.23 -6.46 -14.91
CA LYS A 13 -3.46 -6.35 -16.36
C LYS A 13 -4.25 -5.08 -16.70
N THR A 14 -5.17 -4.70 -15.83
CA THR A 14 -6.05 -3.54 -16.01
C THR A 14 -5.34 -2.24 -15.67
N THR A 15 -5.44 -1.25 -16.55
CA THR A 15 -4.92 0.10 -16.29
C THR A 15 -5.97 0.93 -15.57
N TYR A 16 -5.58 1.57 -14.46
CA TYR A 16 -6.47 2.43 -13.69
C TYR A 16 -6.89 3.67 -14.49
N ILE A 17 -8.20 3.93 -14.54
CA ILE A 17 -8.76 5.19 -15.06
C ILE A 17 -9.06 6.10 -13.88
N LEU A 18 -8.49 7.32 -13.91
CA LEU A 18 -8.73 8.34 -12.88
C LEU A 18 -10.22 8.61 -12.70
N TYR A 19 -10.65 8.70 -11.44
CA TYR A 19 -12.05 8.93 -11.09
C TYR A 19 -12.59 10.23 -11.67
N GLU A 20 -11.78 11.29 -11.70
CA GLU A 20 -12.17 12.56 -12.34
C GLU A 20 -12.45 12.41 -13.83
N ASN A 21 -11.76 11.50 -14.53
CA ASN A 21 -11.97 11.26 -15.96
C ASN A 21 -13.27 10.48 -16.17
N LEU A 22 -13.58 9.52 -15.30
CA LEU A 22 -14.87 8.82 -15.30
C LEU A 22 -16.02 9.77 -15.01
N GLN A 23 -15.88 10.64 -14.01
CA GLN A 23 -16.88 11.66 -13.69
C GLN A 23 -17.14 12.60 -14.87
N LYS A 24 -16.07 13.10 -15.52
CA LYS A 24 -16.19 13.97 -16.71
C LYS A 24 -16.88 13.24 -17.86
N LYS A 25 -16.50 11.98 -18.13
CA LYS A 25 -17.06 11.17 -19.22
C LYS A 25 -18.57 10.95 -19.07
N HIS A 26 -19.04 10.71 -17.84
CA HIS A 26 -20.43 10.34 -17.57
C HIS A 26 -21.26 11.45 -16.91
N LEU A 27 -20.79 12.70 -16.95
CA LEU A 27 -21.39 13.83 -16.23
C LEU A 27 -22.90 13.99 -16.53
N ASN A 28 -23.27 13.84 -17.80
CA ASN A 28 -24.61 14.07 -18.34
C ASN A 28 -25.42 12.78 -18.55
N SER A 29 -24.92 11.62 -18.11
CA SER A 29 -25.60 10.34 -18.27
C SER A 29 -26.49 10.04 -17.07
N GLU A 30 -27.77 9.78 -17.31
CA GLU A 30 -28.70 9.29 -16.27
C GLU A 30 -28.50 7.80 -15.97
N SER A 31 -28.10 7.04 -16.99
CA SER A 31 -27.79 5.62 -16.94
C SER A 31 -26.45 5.36 -17.62
N ILE A 32 -25.60 4.56 -16.99
CA ILE A 32 -24.21 4.32 -17.41
C ILE A 32 -23.97 2.81 -17.53
N PHE A 33 -23.50 2.38 -18.70
CA PHE A 33 -22.87 1.07 -18.84
C PHE A 33 -21.36 1.29 -18.80
N PHE A 34 -20.73 0.87 -17.71
CA PHE A 34 -19.28 0.91 -17.60
C PHE A 34 -18.68 -0.19 -18.46
N THR A 35 -17.60 0.12 -19.16
CA THR A 35 -16.70 -0.92 -19.67
C THR A 35 -16.06 -1.67 -18.49
N GLU A 36 -15.54 -2.88 -18.74
CA GLU A 36 -14.91 -3.70 -17.71
C GLU A 36 -13.79 -2.92 -16.98
N GLN A 37 -12.96 -2.19 -17.74
CA GLN A 37 -11.88 -1.38 -17.20
C GLN A 37 -12.38 -0.23 -16.31
N GLU A 38 -13.49 0.41 -16.68
CA GLU A 38 -14.08 1.51 -15.90
C GLU A 38 -14.68 0.98 -14.59
N LEU A 39 -15.42 -0.14 -14.67
CA LEU A 39 -16.01 -0.75 -13.49
C LEU A 39 -14.91 -1.25 -12.52
N LYS A 40 -13.86 -1.90 -13.05
CA LYS A 40 -12.70 -2.31 -12.25
C LYS A 40 -12.02 -1.13 -11.59
N SER A 41 -11.86 0.00 -12.29
CA SER A 41 -11.26 1.21 -11.73
C SER A 41 -12.11 1.78 -10.59
N LEU A 42 -13.43 1.82 -10.75
CA LEU A 42 -14.35 2.25 -9.68
C LEU A 42 -14.31 1.32 -8.47
N MET A 43 -14.38 0.01 -8.69
CA MET A 43 -14.33 -0.98 -7.62
C MET A 43 -12.99 -0.97 -6.88
N ALA A 44 -11.86 -0.87 -7.59
CA ALA A 44 -10.54 -0.79 -6.98
C ALA A 44 -10.38 0.47 -6.12
N ARG A 45 -10.89 1.61 -6.59
CA ARG A 45 -10.91 2.84 -5.80
C ARG A 45 -11.77 2.70 -4.55
N SER A 46 -12.97 2.15 -4.69
CA SER A 46 -13.87 1.91 -3.55
C SER A 46 -13.28 0.90 -2.56
N PHE A 47 -12.62 -0.16 -3.04
CA PHE A 47 -11.84 -1.07 -2.22
C PHE A 47 -10.80 -0.33 -1.37
N ALA A 48 -9.99 0.55 -1.98
CA ALA A 48 -9.01 1.35 -1.27
C ALA A 48 -9.66 2.27 -0.21
N MET A 49 -10.83 2.85 -0.51
CA MET A 49 -11.59 3.67 0.45
C MET A 49 -12.07 2.85 1.65
N VAL A 50 -12.69 1.69 1.40
CA VAL A 50 -13.21 0.81 2.44
C VAL A 50 -12.06 0.29 3.30
N LEU A 51 -10.97 -0.16 2.68
CA LEU A 51 -9.79 -0.70 3.34
C LEU A 51 -9.20 0.24 4.39
N HIS A 52 -9.24 1.55 4.13
CA HIS A 52 -8.65 2.57 5.01
C HIS A 52 -9.68 3.45 5.74
N SER A 53 -10.98 3.12 5.62
CA SER A 53 -12.08 3.95 6.14
C SER A 53 -11.96 4.23 7.64
N SER A 54 -11.71 3.21 8.45
CA SER A 54 -11.63 3.32 9.92
C SER A 54 -10.54 4.26 10.40
N ASP A 55 -9.36 4.21 9.78
CA ASP A 55 -8.20 4.97 10.20
C ASP A 55 -8.13 6.35 9.54
N SER A 56 -8.61 6.48 8.30
CA SER A 56 -8.73 7.78 7.63
C SER A 56 -9.75 8.70 8.31
N GLN A 57 -10.77 8.17 9.00
CA GLN A 57 -11.70 8.96 9.82
C GLN A 57 -11.05 9.60 11.05
N LYS A 58 -9.89 9.10 11.49
CA LYS A 58 -9.13 9.66 12.62
C LYS A 58 -8.23 10.83 12.21
N LEU A 59 -8.07 11.07 10.91
CA LEU A 59 -7.35 12.22 10.38
C LEU A 59 -8.22 13.48 10.38
N SER A 60 -7.57 14.65 10.26
CA SER A 60 -8.28 15.88 9.96
C SER A 60 -8.98 15.78 8.59
N GLU A 61 -10.03 16.58 8.37
CA GLU A 61 -10.77 16.54 7.10
C GLU A 61 -9.87 16.82 5.89
N SER A 62 -8.95 17.78 6.01
CA SER A 62 -7.97 18.12 4.97
C SER A 62 -7.01 16.95 4.69
N ASP A 63 -6.46 16.33 5.73
CA ASP A 63 -5.55 15.20 5.60
C ASP A 63 -6.26 14.01 4.96
N ARG A 64 -7.50 13.74 5.37
CA ARG A 64 -8.34 12.69 4.79
C ARG A 64 -8.59 12.95 3.31
N LYS A 65 -8.97 14.17 2.92
CA LYS A 65 -9.17 14.55 1.51
C LYS A 65 -7.90 14.36 0.69
N ASN A 66 -6.75 14.80 1.22
CA ASN A 66 -5.45 14.66 0.56
C ASN A 66 -5.01 13.19 0.43
N PHE A 67 -5.38 12.34 1.38
CA PHE A 67 -5.11 10.91 1.32
C PHE A 67 -5.91 10.23 0.20
N ILE A 68 -7.22 10.48 0.10
CA ILE A 68 -8.11 9.79 -0.86
C ILE A 68 -8.05 10.33 -2.31
N LEU A 69 -7.03 11.12 -2.64
CA LEU A 69 -6.80 11.59 -4.00
C LEU A 69 -6.19 10.46 -4.84
N ASP A 70 -6.64 10.31 -6.09
CA ASP A 70 -6.04 9.36 -7.04
C ASP A 70 -4.56 9.66 -7.34
N SER A 71 -4.15 10.92 -7.15
CA SER A 71 -2.74 11.36 -7.26
C SER A 71 -1.89 11.00 -6.04
N ASN A 72 -2.51 10.64 -4.91
CA ASN A 72 -1.80 10.24 -3.71
C ASN A 72 -1.16 8.86 -3.92
N ILE A 73 0.16 8.79 -3.84
CA ILE A 73 0.90 7.57 -4.14
C ILE A 73 0.58 6.43 -3.16
N TYR A 74 0.32 6.70 -1.89
CA TYR A 74 -0.04 5.66 -0.91
C TYR A 74 -1.41 5.09 -1.21
N PHE A 75 -2.39 5.95 -1.45
CA PHE A 75 -3.74 5.50 -1.79
C PHE A 75 -3.74 4.71 -3.10
N LYS A 76 -2.90 5.11 -4.06
CA LYS A 76 -2.71 4.40 -5.33
C LYS A 76 -2.18 2.97 -5.15
N ILE A 77 -1.36 2.68 -4.13
CA ILE A 77 -0.90 1.31 -3.83
C ILE A 77 -2.11 0.39 -3.62
N SER A 78 -3.10 0.85 -2.84
CA SER A 78 -4.32 0.10 -2.55
C SER A 78 -5.23 -0.02 -3.76
N ILE A 79 -5.31 1.01 -4.61
CA ILE A 79 -6.01 0.95 -5.89
C ILE A 79 -5.37 -0.11 -6.79
N ASP A 80 -4.06 -0.08 -6.94
CA ASP A 80 -3.32 -1.02 -7.79
C ASP A 80 -3.49 -2.45 -7.28
N PHE A 81 -3.46 -2.68 -5.95
CA PHE A 81 -3.74 -3.98 -5.38
C PHE A 81 -5.19 -4.43 -5.58
N GLY A 82 -6.17 -3.52 -5.45
CA GLY A 82 -7.57 -3.80 -5.76
C GLY A 82 -7.76 -4.25 -7.21
N LEU A 83 -7.03 -3.64 -8.16
CA LEU A 83 -7.02 -4.08 -9.56
C LEU A 83 -6.40 -5.47 -9.73
N ILE A 84 -5.34 -5.79 -9.00
CA ILE A 84 -4.76 -7.15 -8.99
C ILE A 84 -5.81 -8.15 -8.53
N LEU A 85 -6.54 -7.88 -7.45
CA LEU A 85 -7.61 -8.77 -6.99
C LEU A 85 -8.70 -8.96 -8.06
N LEU A 86 -9.15 -7.86 -8.68
CA LEU A 86 -10.18 -7.87 -9.72
C LEU A 86 -9.74 -8.58 -11.02
N ASP A 87 -8.45 -8.53 -11.36
CA ASP A 87 -7.90 -9.22 -12.53
C ASP A 87 -7.70 -10.73 -12.31
N ASN A 88 -7.75 -11.18 -11.06
CA ASN A 88 -7.55 -12.57 -10.64
C ASN A 88 -8.81 -13.16 -9.97
N LEU A 89 -10.00 -12.59 -10.24
CA LEU A 89 -11.26 -13.20 -9.79
C LEU A 89 -11.45 -14.56 -10.46
N MET A 90 -11.88 -15.54 -9.67
CA MET A 90 -12.14 -16.91 -10.08
C MET A 90 -13.55 -17.33 -9.67
N ASP A 91 -14.09 -18.34 -10.35
CA ASP A 91 -15.33 -19.02 -10.02
C ASP A 91 -16.49 -18.04 -9.73
N PHE A 92 -17.17 -18.22 -8.60
CA PHE A 92 -18.32 -17.42 -8.19
C PHE A 92 -18.06 -15.91 -8.19
N ASN A 93 -16.88 -15.46 -7.75
CA ASN A 93 -16.56 -14.03 -7.71
C ASN A 93 -16.42 -13.45 -9.12
N ARG A 94 -15.94 -14.25 -10.08
CA ARG A 94 -15.89 -13.84 -11.49
C ARG A 94 -17.31 -13.71 -12.07
N ASP A 95 -18.16 -14.70 -11.84
CA ASP A 95 -19.55 -14.68 -12.31
C ASP A 95 -20.35 -13.52 -11.70
N TRP A 96 -20.10 -13.21 -10.42
CA TRP A 96 -20.73 -12.07 -9.75
C TRP A 96 -20.27 -10.75 -10.38
N PHE A 97 -18.97 -10.57 -10.61
CA PHE A 97 -18.45 -9.40 -11.31
C PHE A 97 -19.08 -9.25 -12.71
N ASP A 98 -19.16 -10.32 -13.50
CA ASP A 98 -19.72 -10.27 -14.85
C ASP A 98 -21.22 -9.90 -14.83
N LYS A 99 -21.98 -10.36 -13.82
CA LYS A 99 -23.37 -9.90 -13.59
C LYS A 99 -23.43 -8.41 -13.28
N LEU A 100 -22.56 -7.90 -12.41
CA LEU A 100 -22.52 -6.46 -12.08
C LEU A 100 -22.15 -5.62 -13.30
N HIS A 101 -21.20 -6.09 -14.11
CA HIS A 101 -20.76 -5.43 -15.33
C HIS A 101 -21.87 -5.34 -16.40
N SER A 102 -22.76 -6.34 -16.46
CA SER A 102 -23.90 -6.34 -17.39
C SER A 102 -25.03 -5.37 -17.00
N LYS A 103 -25.01 -4.80 -15.79
CA LYS A 103 -26.07 -3.91 -15.29
C LYS A 103 -25.83 -2.45 -15.71
N ALA A 104 -26.94 -1.76 -15.99
CA ALA A 104 -26.94 -0.31 -16.14
C ALA A 104 -26.86 0.36 -14.76
N PHE A 105 -25.92 1.29 -14.58
CA PHE A 105 -25.75 2.07 -13.37
C PHE A 105 -26.54 3.37 -13.48
N ILE A 106 -27.63 3.47 -12.71
CA ILE A 106 -28.49 4.65 -12.70
C ILE A 106 -27.96 5.65 -11.67
N LYS A 107 -27.75 6.89 -12.10
CA LYS A 107 -27.33 7.99 -11.23
C LYS A 107 -28.39 8.18 -10.14
N ASN A 108 -27.97 8.21 -8.87
CA ASN A 108 -28.82 8.28 -7.67
C ASN A 108 -29.56 6.99 -7.28
N ASN A 109 -29.37 5.87 -7.96
CA ASN A 109 -29.91 4.59 -7.48
C ASN A 109 -29.02 4.00 -6.39
N SER A 110 -29.54 3.95 -5.16
CA SER A 110 -28.82 3.36 -4.02
C SER A 110 -28.63 1.85 -4.17
N SER A 111 -29.51 1.13 -4.88
CA SER A 111 -29.42 -0.34 -4.99
C SER A 111 -28.30 -0.80 -5.93
N SER A 112 -28.07 -0.12 -7.06
CA SER A 112 -26.90 -0.39 -7.91
C SER A 112 -25.59 -0.18 -7.15
N ASN A 113 -25.58 0.77 -6.22
CA ASN A 113 -24.42 1.04 -5.37
C ASN A 113 -24.30 0.02 -4.22
N SER A 114 -25.41 -0.53 -3.71
CA SER A 114 -25.37 -1.56 -2.67
C SER A 114 -24.78 -2.86 -3.18
N ASP A 115 -25.17 -3.33 -4.36
CA ASP A 115 -24.64 -4.59 -4.92
C ASP A 115 -23.12 -4.52 -5.17
N VAL A 116 -22.64 -3.36 -5.64
CA VAL A 116 -21.20 -3.13 -5.84
C VAL A 116 -20.48 -3.05 -4.50
N PHE A 117 -21.07 -2.39 -3.50
CA PHE A 117 -20.49 -2.30 -2.17
C PHE A 117 -20.42 -3.67 -1.48
N GLU A 118 -21.46 -4.49 -1.61
CA GLU A 118 -21.49 -5.87 -1.13
C GLU A 118 -20.38 -6.69 -1.78
N PHE A 119 -20.27 -6.65 -3.11
CA PHE A 119 -19.18 -7.30 -3.83
C PHE A 119 -17.79 -6.84 -3.34
N ILE A 120 -17.58 -5.54 -3.12
CA ILE A 120 -16.30 -5.03 -2.62
C ILE A 120 -15.99 -5.62 -1.24
N ASN A 121 -16.96 -5.70 -0.33
CA ASN A 121 -16.72 -6.23 1.00
C ASN A 121 -16.45 -7.73 0.96
N GLU A 122 -17.33 -8.51 0.33
CA GLU A 122 -17.26 -9.96 0.37
C GLU A 122 -16.21 -10.55 -0.58
N ALA A 123 -16.10 -10.00 -1.80
CA ALA A 123 -15.19 -10.55 -2.80
C ALA A 123 -13.77 -9.97 -2.69
N LEU A 124 -13.58 -8.75 -2.15
CA LEU A 124 -12.26 -8.10 -2.09
C LEU A 124 -11.75 -7.89 -0.65
N ILE A 125 -12.55 -7.27 0.23
CA ILE A 125 -12.10 -6.96 1.60
C ILE A 125 -11.91 -8.22 2.43
N ASP A 126 -12.83 -9.19 2.38
CA ASP A 126 -12.70 -10.44 3.14
C ASP A 126 -11.48 -11.26 2.73
N GLN A 127 -11.07 -11.16 1.45
CA GLN A 127 -9.83 -11.79 0.98
C GLN A 127 -8.58 -11.23 1.67
N MET A 128 -8.62 -10.02 2.24
CA MET A 128 -7.50 -9.42 2.96
C MET A 128 -7.13 -10.19 4.23
N ASN A 129 -7.93 -11.17 4.67
CA ASN A 129 -7.54 -12.08 5.74
C ASN A 129 -6.49 -13.11 5.29
N VAL A 130 -6.47 -13.48 4.01
CA VAL A 130 -5.56 -14.50 3.45
C VAL A 130 -4.56 -13.91 2.44
N ARG A 131 -4.93 -12.82 1.75
CA ARG A 131 -4.11 -12.11 0.76
C ARG A 131 -3.26 -10.97 1.36
N ARG A 132 -3.29 -10.80 2.69
CA ARG A 132 -2.60 -9.69 3.37
C ARG A 132 -1.10 -9.66 3.12
N TRP A 133 -0.47 -10.83 3.00
CA TRP A 133 0.96 -10.93 2.74
C TRP A 133 1.30 -10.46 1.32
N GLU A 134 0.46 -10.74 0.31
CA GLU A 134 0.65 -10.21 -1.06
C GLU A 134 0.52 -8.69 -1.06
N TYR A 135 -0.46 -8.16 -0.33
CA TYR A 135 -0.60 -6.72 -0.16
C TYR A 135 0.60 -6.10 0.56
N GLY A 136 1.11 -6.73 1.61
CA GLY A 136 2.30 -6.28 2.32
C GLY A 136 3.57 -6.28 1.45
N LYS A 137 3.71 -7.25 0.56
CA LYS A 137 4.78 -7.28 -0.44
C LYS A 137 4.65 -6.12 -1.44
N CYS A 138 3.46 -5.95 -2.03
CA CYS A 138 3.15 -4.86 -2.95
C CYS A 138 3.38 -3.48 -2.29
N PHE A 139 2.97 -3.34 -1.02
CA PHE A 139 3.18 -2.15 -0.23
C PHE A 139 4.66 -1.87 0.01
N LEU A 140 5.46 -2.86 0.43
CA LEU A 140 6.88 -2.65 0.69
C LEU A 140 7.65 -2.26 -0.58
N GLU A 141 7.37 -2.91 -1.70
CA GLU A 141 7.98 -2.58 -2.99
C GLU A 141 7.70 -1.11 -3.38
N SER A 142 6.43 -0.70 -3.26
CA SER A 142 6.01 0.67 -3.59
C SER A 142 6.56 1.69 -2.60
N PHE A 143 6.51 1.39 -1.30
CA PHE A 143 7.08 2.21 -0.24
C PHE A 143 8.58 2.42 -0.47
N SER A 144 9.31 1.36 -0.83
CA SER A 144 10.74 1.46 -1.10
C SER A 144 11.04 2.43 -2.24
N HIS A 145 10.23 2.41 -3.30
CA HIS A 145 10.35 3.35 -4.41
C HIS A 145 10.04 4.81 -3.99
N ILE A 146 9.07 5.02 -3.10
CA ILE A 146 8.77 6.35 -2.53
C ILE A 146 9.98 6.87 -1.74
N MET A 147 10.54 6.04 -0.86
CA MET A 147 11.70 6.41 -0.04
C MET A 147 12.92 6.73 -0.91
N ASP A 148 13.20 5.92 -1.93
CA ASP A 148 14.33 6.10 -2.84
C ASP A 148 14.33 7.42 -3.61
N LYS A 149 13.16 7.90 -4.06
CA LYS A 149 13.02 9.21 -4.72
C LYS A 149 13.55 10.35 -3.85
N THR A 150 13.54 10.14 -2.54
CA THR A 150 13.92 11.13 -1.53
C THR A 150 15.37 10.98 -1.05
N LEU A 151 16.01 9.84 -1.37
CA LEU A 151 17.37 9.45 -0.99
C LEU A 151 18.44 9.73 -2.05
N LEU A 152 18.12 10.53 -3.08
CA LEU A 152 19.00 10.94 -4.19
C LEU A 152 20.50 10.97 -3.80
N ASN A 153 21.28 10.09 -4.46
CA ASN A 153 22.75 10.07 -4.56
C ASN A 153 23.57 9.51 -3.38
N GLN A 154 22.98 8.86 -2.38
CA GLN A 154 23.79 8.17 -1.36
C GLN A 154 23.97 6.69 -1.72
N SER A 155 25.17 6.28 -2.13
CA SER A 155 25.48 4.86 -2.37
C SER A 155 25.46 4.10 -1.04
N ILE A 156 24.42 3.31 -0.81
CA ILE A 156 24.33 2.48 0.39
C ILE A 156 25.06 1.16 0.10
N LYS A 157 26.36 1.10 0.44
CA LYS A 157 27.12 -0.16 0.37
C LYS A 157 26.78 -1.02 1.59
N SER A 158 26.52 -2.31 1.35
CA SER A 158 25.88 -3.25 2.28
C SER A 158 26.35 -3.12 3.74
N LEU A 159 25.36 -3.15 4.63
CA LEU A 159 25.47 -2.99 6.10
C LEU A 159 25.87 -4.30 6.82
N GLN A 160 26.17 -5.36 6.07
CA GLN A 160 26.23 -6.76 6.51
C GLN A 160 27.31 -7.12 7.56
N SER A 161 28.12 -6.17 8.06
CA SER A 161 29.30 -6.50 8.89
C SER A 161 29.25 -6.04 10.35
N GLN A 162 28.08 -5.67 10.91
CA GLN A 162 27.99 -5.26 12.32
C GLN A 162 26.91 -6.02 13.10
N GLU A 163 27.35 -6.87 14.05
CA GLU A 163 26.49 -7.64 14.96
C GLU A 163 25.48 -6.78 15.75
N ASN A 164 25.74 -5.48 15.93
CA ASN A 164 24.93 -4.58 16.74
C ASN A 164 24.18 -3.51 15.93
N PHE A 165 24.00 -3.70 14.62
CA PHE A 165 23.36 -2.71 13.75
C PHE A 165 21.95 -2.34 14.25
N TRP A 166 21.13 -3.34 14.59
CA TRP A 166 19.76 -3.13 15.07
C TRP A 166 19.70 -2.38 16.40
N ASP A 167 20.57 -2.69 17.35
CA ASP A 167 20.61 -1.99 18.64
C ASP A 167 21.03 -0.52 18.48
N ILE A 168 22.01 -0.25 17.63
CA ILE A 168 22.47 1.11 17.31
C ILE A 168 21.39 1.89 16.58
N MET A 169 20.67 1.22 15.69
CA MET A 169 19.51 1.74 14.98
C MET A 169 18.40 2.18 15.95
N TYR A 170 17.96 1.29 16.84
CA TYR A 170 16.92 1.57 17.83
C TYR A 170 17.30 2.72 18.76
N GLN A 171 18.52 2.69 19.34
CA GLN A 171 19.01 3.76 20.24
C GLN A 171 19.11 5.15 19.58
N LYS A 172 19.14 5.22 18.25
CA LYS A 172 19.23 6.47 17.48
C LYS A 172 17.89 6.89 16.91
N MET A 173 16.98 5.96 16.63
CA MET A 173 15.56 6.26 16.38
C MET A 173 14.97 7.04 17.57
N ASP A 174 15.35 6.69 18.80
CA ASP A 174 15.00 7.42 20.04
C ASP A 174 15.46 8.89 20.08
N LYS A 175 16.40 9.29 19.21
CA LYS A 175 16.96 10.64 19.15
C LYS A 175 16.41 11.50 18.01
N ILE A 176 15.50 10.95 17.20
CA ILE A 176 14.82 11.71 16.15
C ILE A 176 13.86 12.71 16.82
N LYS A 177 13.83 13.94 16.30
CA LYS A 177 13.11 15.09 16.89
C LYS A 177 11.63 14.81 17.15
N GLU A 178 11.02 13.94 16.33
CA GLU A 178 9.69 13.38 16.56
C GLU A 178 9.82 11.87 16.77
N PRO A 179 9.30 11.31 17.88
CA PRO A 179 9.36 9.89 18.16
C PRO A 179 8.72 9.07 17.03
N ILE A 180 9.42 8.02 16.59
CA ILE A 180 8.89 7.05 15.63
C ILE A 180 7.93 6.12 16.38
N ASP A 181 6.74 5.89 15.81
CA ASP A 181 5.81 4.93 16.39
C ASP A 181 6.26 3.49 16.15
N ASN A 182 5.85 2.54 17.00
CA ASN A 182 6.28 1.14 16.87
C ASN A 182 6.04 0.53 15.48
N TYR A 183 4.90 0.86 14.83
CA TYR A 183 4.61 0.35 13.48
C TYR A 183 5.53 0.97 12.42
N GLU A 184 5.98 2.19 12.63
CA GLU A 184 6.92 2.89 11.75
C GLU A 184 8.32 2.30 11.92
N ALA A 185 8.74 2.00 13.15
CA ALA A 185 9.99 1.33 13.42
C ALA A 185 10.04 -0.04 12.74
N VAL A 186 8.96 -0.83 12.81
CA VAL A 186 8.82 -2.10 12.10
C VAL A 186 8.88 -1.92 10.58
N LEU A 187 8.15 -0.95 10.04
CA LEU A 187 8.18 -0.64 8.60
C LEU A 187 9.59 -0.30 8.12
N LEU A 188 10.28 0.60 8.83
CA LEU A 188 11.64 1.01 8.50
C LEU A 188 12.62 -0.15 8.64
N ALA A 189 12.48 -1.00 9.65
CA ALA A 189 13.31 -2.19 9.82
C ALA A 189 13.19 -3.13 8.62
N TYR A 190 11.97 -3.41 8.15
CA TYR A 190 11.77 -4.25 6.97
C TYR A 190 12.22 -3.59 5.67
N TYR A 191 12.05 -2.27 5.52
CA TYR A 191 12.62 -1.52 4.40
C TYR A 191 14.15 -1.66 4.37
N ILE A 192 14.84 -1.49 5.51
CA ILE A 192 16.29 -1.62 5.58
C ILE A 192 16.71 -3.06 5.25
N LYS A 193 16.12 -4.04 5.93
CA LYS A 193 16.43 -5.46 5.75
C LYS A 193 16.24 -5.89 4.29
N ASN A 194 15.12 -5.55 3.66
CA ASN A 194 14.82 -6.00 2.31
C ASN A 194 15.50 -5.16 1.23
N HIS A 195 15.39 -3.84 1.33
CA HIS A 195 15.75 -2.95 0.25
C HIS A 195 17.21 -2.51 0.30
N ILE A 196 17.77 -2.32 1.51
CA ILE A 196 19.15 -1.87 1.69
C ILE A 196 20.09 -3.06 1.82
N GLU A 197 19.77 -4.01 2.70
CA GLU A 197 20.62 -5.17 2.97
C GLU A 197 20.42 -6.32 1.99
N LYS A 198 19.39 -6.21 1.13
CA LYS A 198 19.02 -7.23 0.13
C LYS A 198 18.75 -8.60 0.76
N GLN A 199 18.18 -8.62 1.97
CA GLN A 199 17.72 -9.84 2.61
C GLN A 199 16.26 -10.14 2.24
N ASP A 200 15.97 -11.40 1.99
CA ASP A 200 14.58 -11.82 1.75
C ASP A 200 13.74 -11.72 3.03
N LEU A 201 12.49 -11.33 2.84
CA LEU A 201 11.46 -11.37 3.87
C LEU A 201 10.60 -12.62 3.68
N ASN A 202 10.17 -13.22 4.78
CA ASN A 202 9.28 -14.36 4.72
C ASN A 202 7.80 -13.91 4.67
N MET A 203 6.89 -14.86 4.47
CA MET A 203 5.45 -14.58 4.39
C MET A 203 4.89 -13.90 5.65
N ARG A 204 5.41 -14.20 6.85
CA ARG A 204 4.94 -13.57 8.10
C ARG A 204 5.37 -12.11 8.17
N ASP A 205 6.59 -11.80 7.75
CA ASP A 205 7.07 -10.42 7.64
C ASP A 205 6.15 -9.61 6.72
N TYR A 206 5.84 -10.16 5.54
CA TYR A 206 4.90 -9.52 4.61
C TYR A 206 3.48 -9.42 5.15
N PHE A 207 3.00 -10.43 5.90
CA PHE A 207 1.67 -10.36 6.52
C PHE A 207 1.59 -9.22 7.55
N LEU A 208 2.65 -9.02 8.34
CA LEU A 208 2.75 -7.91 9.30
C LEU A 208 2.77 -6.56 8.57
N LEU A 209 3.58 -6.44 7.51
CA LEU A 209 3.60 -5.25 6.66
C LEU A 209 2.23 -4.95 6.03
N GLY A 210 1.53 -5.98 5.56
CA GLY A 210 0.18 -5.83 5.03
C GLY A 210 -0.82 -5.37 6.10
N SER A 211 -0.68 -5.85 7.34
CA SER A 211 -1.51 -5.38 8.47
C SER A 211 -1.25 -3.92 8.79
N ILE A 212 0.03 -3.50 8.80
CA ILE A 212 0.43 -2.10 8.95
C ILE A 212 -0.15 -1.27 7.80
N ALA A 213 -0.04 -1.75 6.55
CA ALA A 213 -0.56 -1.06 5.38
C ALA A 213 -2.09 -0.87 5.45
N CYS A 214 -2.86 -1.89 5.81
CA CYS A 214 -4.32 -1.75 5.93
C CYS A 214 -4.71 -0.67 6.96
N GLN A 215 -4.06 -0.66 8.13
CA GLN A 215 -4.47 0.14 9.28
C GLN A 215 -3.78 1.50 9.39
N LYS A 216 -2.54 1.62 8.90
CA LYS A 216 -1.66 2.76 9.20
C LYS A 216 -1.27 3.58 7.98
N MET A 217 -1.66 3.16 6.78
CA MET A 217 -1.29 3.89 5.55
C MET A 217 -1.67 5.38 5.54
N PRO A 218 -2.84 5.82 6.03
CA PRO A 218 -3.14 7.25 6.13
C PRO A 218 -2.17 8.02 7.05
N PHE A 219 -1.69 7.39 8.13
CA PHE A 219 -0.72 7.99 9.04
C PHE A 219 0.70 7.96 8.48
N ILE A 220 1.08 6.88 7.79
CA ILE A 220 2.35 6.77 7.06
C ILE A 220 2.44 7.87 6.01
N PHE A 221 1.38 8.09 5.24
CA PHE A 221 1.29 9.20 4.27
C PHE A 221 1.56 10.54 4.94
N LYS A 222 0.87 10.83 6.06
CA LYS A 222 1.03 12.08 6.80
C LYS A 222 2.46 12.28 7.32
N ARG A 223 3.15 11.19 7.66
CA ARG A 223 4.49 11.19 8.27
C ARG A 223 5.60 10.86 7.27
N GLU A 224 5.34 10.87 5.96
CA GLU A 224 6.33 10.52 4.93
C GLU A 224 7.63 11.30 5.10
N GLN A 225 7.56 12.61 5.34
CA GLN A 225 8.76 13.45 5.49
C GLN A 225 9.58 13.04 6.71
N ASN A 226 8.93 12.72 7.83
CA ASN A 226 9.57 12.25 9.04
C ASN A 226 10.25 10.90 8.82
N LEU A 227 9.57 9.96 8.16
CA LEU A 227 10.12 8.65 7.82
C LEU A 227 11.33 8.79 6.89
N ASN A 228 11.26 9.68 5.91
CA ASN A 228 12.37 9.98 5.01
C ASN A 228 13.57 10.57 5.77
N GLN A 229 13.32 11.49 6.71
CA GLN A 229 14.39 12.03 7.56
C GLN A 229 15.00 10.95 8.46
N ALA A 230 14.18 10.06 9.01
CA ALA A 230 14.66 8.93 9.80
C ALA A 230 15.63 8.07 9.00
N VAL A 231 15.23 7.64 7.79
CA VAL A 231 16.10 6.82 6.92
C VAL A 231 17.39 7.56 6.55
N LYS A 232 17.32 8.87 6.26
CA LYS A 232 18.53 9.67 5.99
C LYS A 232 19.48 9.69 7.19
N GLN A 233 18.95 9.88 8.39
CA GLN A 233 19.76 9.87 9.61
C GLN A 233 20.40 8.50 9.81
N ILE A 234 19.62 7.43 9.65
CA ILE A 234 20.07 6.04 9.69
C ILE A 234 21.25 5.80 8.73
N ILE A 235 21.12 6.17 7.47
CA ILE A 235 22.17 6.00 6.45
C ILE A 235 23.41 6.86 6.77
N SER A 236 23.21 8.11 7.18
CA SER A 236 24.32 9.02 7.49
C SER A 236 25.15 8.53 8.69
N LEU A 237 24.51 7.87 9.66
CA LEU A 237 25.18 7.30 10.83
C LEU A 237 26.12 6.16 10.43
N ASP A 238 25.70 5.28 9.51
CA ASP A 238 26.57 4.23 8.96
C ASP A 238 27.83 4.81 8.29
N GLN A 239 27.66 5.84 7.47
CA GLN A 239 28.78 6.48 6.78
C GLN A 239 29.81 7.09 7.76
N ASN A 240 29.33 7.69 8.86
CA ASN A 240 30.19 8.29 9.88
C ASN A 240 30.90 7.24 10.75
N LEU A 241 30.23 6.12 11.08
CA LEU A 241 30.85 5.00 11.77
C LEU A 241 31.97 4.36 10.93
N LYS A 242 31.79 4.26 9.61
CA LYS A 242 32.84 3.78 8.68
C LYS A 242 34.07 4.70 8.64
N LYS A 243 33.88 6.02 8.60
CA LYS A 243 34.99 7.00 8.62
C LYS A 243 35.83 6.94 9.89
N ASN A 244 35.20 6.69 11.05
CA ASN A 244 35.92 6.60 12.33
C ASN A 244 36.73 5.31 12.48
N LYS A 245 36.39 4.22 11.77
CA LYS A 245 37.24 3.01 11.70
C LYS A 245 38.50 3.22 10.85
N GLY A 246 38.46 4.11 9.85
CA GLY A 246 39.63 4.45 9.00
C GLY A 246 40.57 5.50 9.60
N LYS A 247 40.20 6.15 10.72
CA LYS A 247 41.01 7.16 11.41
C LYS A 247 41.79 6.63 12.63
N ARG A 248 41.76 5.32 12.88
CA ARG A 248 42.71 4.67 13.79
C ARG A 248 43.97 4.29 12.99
N ILE A 249 44.84 5.27 12.77
CA ILE A 249 46.27 5.08 12.52
C ILE A 249 46.99 6.00 13.51
#